data_AF-A0A2N5KVA1-F1
#
_entry.id   AF-A0A2N5KVA1-F1
#
_cell.length_a   1.000
_cell.length_b   1.000
_cell.length_c   1.000
_cell.angle_alpha   90.00
_cell.angle_beta   90.00
_cell.angle_gamma   90.00
#
_symmetry.space_group_name_H-M   'P 1'
#
loop_
_entity.id
_entity.type
_entity.pdbx_description
1 polymer ?
#
loop_
_entity_poly.entity_id
_entity_poly.type
_entity_poly.pdbx_seq_one_letter_code
_entity_poly.pdbx_strand_id
1 'polypeptide(L)'
;MPRTCTVCEHPKRGAIDKALAGGASNRSVASLYDVSEASVRRHKGNHLPAKLVLAEKAAEVAEADDLLEGVRRLQRKTLAILEAAEAAKEYRTALGAIREARGNLELLAKLLGELDDRPQVNVLVSSEWLELRATIVTALEAHPQARGAVLRAVEGAGGGY
;
A
#
# COMPACT_ATOMS: atom_id res chain seq x y z
N MET A 1 -5.05 -31.49 -26.00
CA MET A 1 -3.66 -31.23 -25.56
C MET A 1 -3.67 -30.04 -24.60
N PRO A 2 -2.98 -30.10 -23.46
CA PRO A 2 -2.83 -28.93 -22.60
C PRO A 2 -2.13 -27.82 -23.39
N ARG A 3 -2.66 -26.59 -23.35
CA ARG A 3 -2.04 -25.44 -24.00
C ARG A 3 -0.69 -25.18 -23.34
N THR A 4 0.39 -25.16 -24.10
CA THR A 4 1.69 -24.68 -23.63
C THR A 4 1.56 -23.22 -23.19
N CYS A 5 2.24 -22.87 -22.09
CA CYS A 5 2.21 -21.52 -21.57
C CYS A 5 3.15 -20.65 -22.41
N THR A 6 2.58 -19.69 -23.16
CA THR A 6 3.34 -18.79 -24.02
C THR A 6 4.31 -17.88 -23.25
N VAL A 7 4.05 -17.64 -21.96
CA VAL A 7 4.96 -16.87 -21.08
C VAL A 7 6.18 -17.72 -20.68
N CYS A 8 5.99 -19.02 -20.47
CA CYS A 8 7.11 -19.94 -20.18
C CYS A 8 8.08 -20.07 -21.36
N GLU A 9 7.57 -19.99 -22.59
CA GLU A 9 8.35 -20.05 -23.84
C GLU A 9 8.88 -18.67 -24.27
N HIS A 10 8.51 -17.60 -23.56
CA HIS A 10 8.89 -16.24 -23.94
C HIS A 10 10.39 -15.99 -23.72
N PRO A 11 11.11 -15.37 -24.66
CA PRO A 11 12.55 -15.09 -24.52
C PRO A 11 12.90 -14.26 -23.28
N LYS A 12 11.97 -13.40 -22.85
CA LYS A 12 12.11 -12.55 -21.65
C LYS A 12 11.37 -13.11 -20.42
N ARG A 13 11.15 -14.43 -20.33
CA ARG A 13 10.45 -15.07 -19.20
C ARG A 13 10.99 -14.57 -17.84
N GLY A 14 12.31 -14.54 -17.65
CA GLY A 14 12.90 -14.09 -16.37
C GLY A 14 12.51 -12.65 -16.00
N ALA A 15 12.40 -11.75 -16.97
CA ALA A 15 11.98 -10.37 -16.74
C ALA A 15 10.47 -10.26 -16.45
N ILE A 16 9.66 -11.10 -17.09
CA ILE A 16 8.22 -11.21 -16.80
C ILE A 16 8.00 -11.77 -15.39
N ASP A 17 8.70 -12.85 -15.02
CA ASP A 17 8.63 -13.49 -13.71
C ASP A 17 9.01 -12.49 -12.61
N LYS A 18 10.09 -11.73 -12.81
CA LYS A 18 10.52 -10.68 -11.88
C LYS A 18 9.49 -9.55 -11.74
N ALA A 19 8.96 -9.04 -12.85
CA ALA A 19 7.93 -8.00 -12.83
C ALA A 19 6.65 -8.45 -12.08
N LEU A 20 6.23 -9.70 -12.29
CA LEU A 20 5.06 -10.27 -11.61
C LEU A 20 5.30 -10.54 -10.13
N ALA A 21 6.52 -10.95 -9.75
CA ALA A 21 6.94 -11.11 -8.37
C ALA A 21 6.99 -9.78 -7.62
N GLY A 22 7.45 -8.71 -8.28
CA GLY A 22 7.46 -7.33 -7.76
C GLY A 22 6.11 -6.61 -7.81
N GLY A 23 5.00 -7.34 -7.98
CA GLY A 23 3.66 -6.77 -7.85
C GLY A 23 3.12 -6.01 -9.06
N ALA A 24 3.82 -5.98 -10.20
CA ALA A 24 3.32 -5.33 -11.41
C ALA A 24 1.97 -5.92 -11.86
N SER A 25 1.09 -5.06 -12.38
CA SER A 25 -0.23 -5.49 -12.86
C SER A 25 -0.11 -6.43 -14.06
N ASN A 26 -0.99 -7.44 -14.17
CA ASN A 26 -0.98 -8.34 -15.32
C ASN A 26 -1.16 -7.58 -16.65
N ARG A 27 -1.93 -6.49 -16.64
CA ARG A 27 -2.18 -5.63 -17.82
C ARG A 27 -0.94 -4.88 -18.27
N SER A 28 -0.18 -4.30 -17.33
CA SER A 28 1.06 -3.58 -17.67
C SER A 28 2.14 -4.54 -18.19
N VAL A 29 2.29 -5.72 -17.57
CA VAL A 29 3.21 -6.77 -18.04
C VAL A 29 2.80 -7.28 -19.41
N ALA A 30 1.50 -7.51 -19.65
CA ALA A 30 0.98 -7.91 -20.95
C ALA A 30 1.33 -6.92 -22.06
N SER A 31 1.10 -5.62 -21.82
CA SER A 31 1.42 -4.55 -22.77
C SER A 31 2.94 -4.45 -23.04
N LEU A 32 3.77 -4.50 -21.99
CA LEU A 32 5.21 -4.29 -22.09
C LEU A 32 5.94 -5.42 -22.85
N TYR A 33 5.43 -6.65 -22.76
CA TYR A 33 6.07 -7.83 -23.33
C TYR A 33 5.29 -8.42 -24.52
N ASP A 34 4.28 -7.73 -25.03
CA ASP A 34 3.46 -8.14 -26.16
C ASP A 34 2.87 -9.57 -26.00
N VAL A 35 2.32 -9.83 -24.81
CA VAL A 35 1.65 -11.09 -24.48
C VAL A 35 0.25 -10.82 -23.95
N SER A 36 -0.67 -11.77 -24.08
CA SER A 36 -2.03 -11.56 -23.58
C SER A 36 -2.09 -11.54 -22.06
N GLU A 37 -2.91 -10.64 -21.50
CA GLU A 37 -3.17 -10.54 -20.05
C GLU A 37 -3.66 -11.88 -19.47
N ALA A 38 -4.51 -12.61 -20.20
CA ALA A 38 -4.98 -13.93 -19.82
C ALA A 38 -3.86 -14.99 -19.74
N SER A 39 -2.82 -14.88 -20.57
CA SER A 39 -1.63 -15.74 -20.47
C SER A 39 -0.77 -15.35 -19.28
N VAL A 40 -0.54 -14.06 -19.03
CA VAL A 40 0.18 -13.54 -17.86
C VAL A 40 -0.49 -13.96 -16.56
N ARG A 41 -1.82 -13.83 -16.47
CA ARG A 41 -2.60 -14.22 -15.29
C ARG A 41 -2.49 -15.71 -14.99
N ARG A 42 -2.63 -16.57 -16.01
CA ARG A 42 -2.48 -18.03 -15.86
C ARG A 42 -1.05 -18.41 -15.49
N HIS A 43 -0.07 -17.73 -16.07
CA HIS A 43 1.34 -17.92 -15.73
C HIS A 43 1.63 -17.59 -14.27
N LYS A 44 1.15 -16.42 -13.79
CA LYS A 44 1.27 -16.00 -12.40
C LYS A 44 0.68 -17.02 -11.42
N GLY A 45 -0.47 -17.62 -11.75
CA GLY A 45 -1.14 -18.59 -10.89
C GLY A 45 -0.50 -19.98 -10.87
N ASN A 46 0.10 -20.43 -11.98
CA ASN A 46 0.48 -21.84 -12.15
C ASN A 46 1.99 -22.08 -12.30
N HIS A 47 2.76 -21.06 -12.67
CA HIS A 47 4.15 -21.22 -13.12
C HIS A 47 5.14 -20.23 -12.50
N LEU A 48 4.66 -19.16 -11.86
CA LEU A 48 5.53 -18.22 -11.16
C LEU A 48 6.16 -18.92 -9.93
N PRO A 49 7.50 -19.03 -9.85
CA PRO A 49 8.13 -19.73 -8.74
C PRO A 49 7.86 -19.03 -7.40
N ALA A 50 7.30 -19.75 -6.43
CA ALA A 50 7.02 -19.21 -5.10
C ALA A 50 8.28 -18.64 -4.41
N LYS A 51 9.45 -19.26 -4.65
CA LYS A 51 10.75 -18.78 -4.15
C LYS A 51 11.12 -17.39 -4.68
N LEU A 52 10.74 -17.07 -5.93
CA LEU A 52 11.01 -15.76 -6.52
C LEU A 52 10.13 -14.67 -5.87
N VAL A 53 8.85 -14.98 -5.65
CA VAL A 53 7.94 -14.08 -4.93
C VAL A 53 8.43 -13.82 -3.50
N LEU A 54 8.91 -14.86 -2.81
CA LEU A 54 9.48 -14.72 -1.47
C LEU A 54 10.76 -13.88 -1.48
N ALA A 55 11.63 -14.09 -2.46
CA ALA A 55 12.88 -13.32 -2.59
C ALA A 55 12.61 -11.83 -2.85
N GLU A 56 11.65 -11.49 -3.71
CA GLU A 56 11.29 -10.10 -4.00
C GLU A 56 10.69 -9.42 -2.77
N LYS A 57 9.79 -10.10 -2.04
CA LYS A 57 9.27 -9.60 -0.76
C LYS A 57 10.36 -9.40 0.29
N ALA A 58 11.33 -10.31 0.36
CA ALA A 58 12.46 -10.17 1.26
C ALA A 58 13.37 -9.00 0.87
N ALA A 59 13.54 -8.73 -0.42
CA ALA A 59 14.26 -7.57 -0.92
C ALA A 59 13.54 -6.26 -0.60
N GLU A 60 12.21 -6.21 -0.78
CA GLU A 60 11.37 -5.06 -0.40
C GLU A 60 11.46 -4.75 1.10
N VAL A 61 11.40 -5.78 1.95
CA VAL A 61 11.59 -5.62 3.40
C VAL A 61 13.00 -5.13 3.73
N ALA A 62 14.04 -5.68 3.09
CA ALA A 62 15.41 -5.24 3.32
C ALA A 62 15.66 -3.79 2.88
N GLU A 63 15.06 -3.35 1.77
CA GLU A 63 15.12 -1.95 1.32
C GLU A 63 14.38 -1.01 2.29
N ALA A 64 13.22 -1.43 2.79
CA ALA A 64 12.49 -0.69 3.82
C ALA A 64 13.27 -0.62 5.15
N ASP A 65 13.92 -1.71 5.56
CA ASP A 65 14.78 -1.75 6.74
C ASP A 65 16.00 -0.83 6.59
N ASP A 66 16.62 -0.76 5.41
CA ASP A 66 17.74 0.16 5.13
C ASP A 66 17.30 1.63 5.17
N LEU A 67 16.11 1.94 4.65
CA LEU A 67 15.53 3.29 4.75
C LEU A 67 15.27 3.66 6.22
N LEU A 68 14.66 2.76 6.99
CA LEU A 68 14.41 2.96 8.42
C LEU A 68 15.71 3.16 9.20
N GLU A 69 16.74 2.37 8.90
CA GLU A 69 18.07 2.54 9.50
C GLU A 69 18.69 3.89 9.10
N GLY A 70 18.52 4.31 7.84
CA GLY A 70 18.93 5.61 7.33
C GLY A 70 18.34 6.77 8.12
N VAL A 71 17.02 6.76 8.36
CA VAL A 71 16.34 7.80 9.14
C VAL A 71 16.76 7.75 10.62
N ARG A 72 16.91 6.57 11.22
CA ARG A 72 17.44 6.42 12.59
C ARG A 72 18.86 7.01 12.72
N ARG A 73 19.71 6.79 11.72
CA ARG A 73 21.06 7.35 11.67
C ARG A 73 21.04 8.87 11.54
N LEU A 74 20.15 9.41 10.72
CA LEU A 74 19.94 10.85 10.60
C LEU A 74 19.50 11.45 11.94
N GLN A 75 18.54 10.82 12.62
CA GLN A 75 18.07 11.26 13.92
C GLN A 75 19.18 11.33 14.97
N ARG A 76 20.03 10.29 15.06
CA ARG A 76 21.18 10.31 15.97
C ARG A 76 22.15 11.46 15.67
N LYS A 77 22.41 11.73 14.39
CA LYS A 77 23.27 12.87 13.99
C LYS A 77 22.66 14.21 14.36
N THR A 78 21.35 14.39 14.13
CA THR A 78 20.65 15.63 14.50
C THR A 78 20.68 15.87 16.01
N LEU A 79 20.49 14.82 16.82
CA LEU A 79 20.59 14.93 18.28
C LEU A 79 22.02 15.27 18.75
N ALA A 80 23.05 14.68 18.12
CA ALA A 80 24.45 15.05 18.43
C ALA A 80 24.77 16.52 18.09
N ILE A 81 24.21 17.05 17.00
CA ILE A 81 24.34 18.47 16.65
C ILE A 81 23.62 19.35 17.68
N LEU A 82 22.43 18.93 18.13
CA LEU A 82 21.69 19.63 19.18
C LEU A 82 22.50 19.71 20.48
N GLU A 83 23.03 18.59 20.96
CA GLU A 83 23.87 18.54 22.16
C GLU A 83 25.09 19.46 22.06
N ALA A 84 25.78 19.45 20.91
CA ALA A 84 26.93 20.34 20.66
C ALA A 84 26.53 21.82 20.65
N ALA A 85 25.40 22.16 20.01
CA ALA A 85 24.90 23.53 19.97
C ALA A 85 24.45 24.03 21.36
N GLU A 86 23.83 23.18 22.17
CA GLU A 86 23.45 23.51 23.54
C GLU A 86 24.68 23.73 24.43
N ALA A 87 25.69 22.86 24.33
CA ALA A 87 26.96 23.02 25.04
C ALA A 87 27.69 24.32 24.67
N ALA A 88 27.65 24.70 23.39
CA ALA A 88 28.20 25.95 22.88
C ALA A 88 27.30 27.18 23.13
N LYS A 89 26.09 26.99 23.69
CA LYS A 89 25.06 28.02 23.87
C LYS A 89 24.64 28.70 22.56
N GLU A 90 24.78 28.00 21.44
CA GLU A 90 24.33 28.45 20.12
C GLU A 90 22.83 28.17 19.94
N TYR A 91 21.99 28.92 20.67
CA TYR A 91 20.56 28.62 20.75
C TYR A 91 19.82 28.68 19.40
N ARG A 92 20.31 29.47 18.43
CA ARG A 92 19.75 29.50 17.07
C ARG A 92 19.97 28.18 16.34
N THR A 93 21.18 27.63 16.44
CA THR A 93 21.55 26.31 15.88
C THR A 93 20.76 25.21 16.59
N ALA A 94 20.65 25.28 17.92
CA ALA A 94 19.87 24.33 18.72
C ALA A 94 18.39 24.30 18.31
N LEU A 95 17.74 25.46 18.14
CA LEU A 95 16.35 25.52 17.66
C LEU A 95 16.19 24.94 16.25
N GLY A 96 17.18 25.10 15.38
CA GLY A 96 17.23 24.46 14.08
C GLY A 96 17.29 22.93 14.19
N ALA A 97 18.22 22.42 15.00
CA ALA A 97 18.37 20.98 15.23
C ALA A 97 17.11 20.36 15.86
N ILE A 98 16.44 21.05 16.79
CA ILE A 98 15.15 20.61 17.38
C ILE A 98 14.08 20.48 16.30
N ARG A 99 13.99 21.41 15.36
CA ARG A 99 13.03 21.34 14.25
C ARG A 99 13.27 20.10 13.39
N GLU A 100 14.52 19.87 12.99
CA GLU A 100 14.89 18.70 12.20
C GLU A 100 14.66 17.39 12.96
N ALA A 101 14.96 17.37 14.27
CA ALA A 101 14.73 16.20 15.12
C ALA A 101 13.25 15.83 15.21
N ARG A 102 12.37 16.83 15.28
CA ARG A 102 10.91 16.63 15.21
C ARG A 102 10.47 16.07 13.86
N GLY A 103 11.00 16.61 12.76
CA GLY A 103 10.67 16.12 11.40
C GLY A 103 11.10 14.67 11.18
N ASN A 104 12.29 14.30 11.66
CA ASN A 104 12.76 12.92 11.63
C ASN A 104 11.86 11.98 12.46
N LEU A 105 11.40 12.41 13.64
CA LEU A 105 10.48 11.61 14.47
C LEU A 105 9.13 11.40 13.79
N GLU A 106 8.59 12.45 13.15
CA GLU A 106 7.36 12.34 12.37
C GLU A 106 7.52 11.34 11.21
N LEU A 107 8.63 11.42 10.48
CA LEU A 107 8.94 10.48 9.41
C LEU A 107 9.08 9.04 9.93
N LEU A 108 9.76 8.84 11.06
CA LEU A 108 9.88 7.51 11.69
C LEU A 108 8.50 6.96 12.08
N ALA A 109 7.64 7.78 12.68
CA ALA A 109 6.31 7.37 13.08
C ALA A 109 5.41 7.04 11.86
N LYS A 110 5.55 7.76 10.73
CA LYS A 110 4.89 7.40 9.46
C LYS A 110 5.41 6.08 8.88
N LEU A 111 6.73 5.89 8.84
CA LEU A 111 7.35 4.66 8.33
C LEU A 111 7.00 3.42 9.17
N LEU A 112 6.85 3.58 10.48
CA LEU A 112 6.44 2.51 11.40
C LEU A 112 4.91 2.29 11.41
N GLY A 113 4.13 3.11 10.69
CA GLY A 113 2.68 3.04 10.67
C GLY A 113 2.00 3.51 11.96
N GLU A 114 2.72 4.20 12.85
CA GLU A 114 2.19 4.78 14.10
C GLU A 114 1.42 6.08 13.86
N LEU A 115 1.68 6.77 12.73
CA LEU A 115 0.90 7.90 12.25
C LEU A 115 0.18 7.52 10.96
N ASP A 116 -1.15 7.49 11.01
CA ASP A 116 -2.00 7.27 9.83
C ASP A 116 -2.29 8.61 9.14
N ASP A 117 -1.53 8.91 8.08
CA ASP A 117 -1.65 10.14 7.28
C ASP A 117 -2.69 10.01 6.15
N ARG A 118 -3.44 8.90 6.11
CA ARG A 118 -4.50 8.72 5.11
C ARG A 118 -5.59 9.76 5.36
N PRO A 119 -6.03 10.51 4.33
CA PRO A 119 -7.22 11.35 4.45
C PRO A 119 -8.37 10.46 4.92
N GLN A 120 -8.89 10.72 6.12
CA GLN A 120 -10.13 10.11 6.57
C GLN A 120 -11.24 10.66 5.67
N VAL A 121 -11.49 9.97 4.55
CA VAL A 121 -12.61 10.29 3.67
C VAL A 121 -13.85 10.05 4.50
N ASN A 122 -14.51 11.14 4.90
CA ASN A 122 -15.76 11.07 5.63
C ASN A 122 -16.86 10.64 4.64
N VAL A 123 -16.95 9.33 4.37
CA VAL A 123 -17.89 8.72 3.41
C VAL A 123 -19.33 9.08 3.74
N LEU A 124 -19.61 9.47 4.99
CA LEU A 124 -20.92 9.95 5.44
C LEU A 124 -21.40 11.25 4.76
N VAL A 125 -20.52 12.01 4.12
CA VAL A 125 -20.84 13.31 3.48
C VAL A 125 -20.57 13.31 1.97
N SER A 126 -20.10 12.19 1.40
CA SER A 126 -19.87 12.12 -0.04
C SER A 126 -21.22 12.08 -0.79
N SER A 127 -21.37 12.94 -1.79
CA SER A 127 -22.55 12.96 -2.66
C SER A 127 -22.72 11.65 -3.41
N GLU A 128 -21.62 10.99 -3.78
CA GLU A 128 -21.69 9.67 -4.44
C GLU A 128 -22.27 8.59 -3.52
N TRP A 129 -22.01 8.67 -2.21
CA TRP A 129 -22.59 7.74 -1.24
C TRP A 129 -24.11 7.95 -1.07
N LEU A 130 -24.57 9.20 -1.09
CA LEU A 130 -26.00 9.51 -1.06
C LEU A 130 -26.73 9.01 -2.31
N GLU A 131 -26.12 9.18 -3.49
CA GLU A 131 -26.64 8.68 -4.76
C GLU A 131 -26.69 7.14 -4.82
N LEU A 132 -25.63 6.48 -4.36
CA LEU A 132 -25.59 5.02 -4.27
C LEU A 132 -26.64 4.49 -3.30
N ARG A 133 -26.78 5.11 -2.12
CA ARG A 133 -27.81 4.74 -1.14
C ARG A 133 -29.21 4.92 -1.70
N ALA A 134 -29.49 6.02 -2.38
CA ALA A 134 -30.79 6.26 -3.02
C ALA A 134 -31.08 5.18 -4.09
N THR A 135 -30.10 4.88 -4.93
CA THR A 135 -30.21 3.85 -5.98
C THR A 135 -30.50 2.47 -5.39
N ILE A 136 -29.79 2.09 -4.33
CA ILE A 136 -30.01 0.82 -3.63
C ILE A 136 -31.42 0.76 -3.02
N VAL A 137 -31.85 1.82 -2.35
CA VAL A 137 -33.20 1.87 -1.74
C VAL A 137 -34.28 1.76 -2.79
N THR A 138 -34.17 2.51 -3.90
CA THR A 138 -35.14 2.47 -5.02
C THR A 138 -35.17 1.10 -5.69
N ALA A 139 -34.01 0.47 -5.93
CA ALA A 139 -33.97 -0.88 -6.51
C ALA A 139 -34.64 -1.94 -5.62
N LEU A 140 -34.62 -1.74 -4.30
CA LEU A 140 -35.22 -2.65 -3.33
C LEU A 140 -36.75 -2.46 -3.15
N GLU A 141 -37.34 -1.40 -3.69
CA GLU A 141 -38.79 -1.14 -3.57
C GLU A 141 -39.63 -2.26 -4.18
N ALA A 142 -39.20 -2.80 -5.32
CA ALA A 142 -39.85 -3.93 -5.98
C ALA A 142 -39.66 -5.27 -5.25
N HIS A 143 -38.81 -5.32 -4.21
CA HIS A 143 -38.44 -6.55 -3.51
C HIS A 143 -38.55 -6.41 -1.97
N PRO A 144 -39.78 -6.44 -1.40
CA PRO A 144 -40.02 -6.15 0.01
C PRO A 144 -39.27 -7.06 0.99
N GLN A 145 -39.08 -8.34 0.64
CA GLN A 145 -38.34 -9.30 1.45
C GLN A 145 -36.84 -8.97 1.49
N ALA A 146 -36.25 -8.58 0.36
CA ALA A 146 -34.86 -8.18 0.25
C ALA A 146 -34.60 -6.87 1.00
N ARG A 147 -35.52 -5.89 0.87
CA ARG A 147 -35.50 -4.64 1.65
C ARG A 147 -35.46 -4.91 3.16
N GLY A 148 -36.29 -5.82 3.65
CA GLY A 148 -36.32 -6.19 5.07
C GLY A 148 -35.03 -6.87 5.55
N ALA A 149 -34.40 -7.70 4.71
CA ALA A 149 -33.13 -8.33 5.04
C ALA A 149 -31.98 -7.32 5.13
N VAL A 150 -31.92 -6.36 4.21
CA VAL A 150 -30.91 -5.29 4.19
C VAL A 150 -31.06 -4.37 5.41
N LEU A 151 -32.28 -3.97 5.78
CA LEU A 151 -32.52 -3.13 6.95
C LEU A 151 -32.01 -3.78 8.25
N ARG A 152 -32.33 -5.06 8.47
CA ARG A 152 -31.84 -5.79 9.65
C ARG A 152 -30.31 -5.89 9.69
N ALA A 153 -29.67 -6.08 8.53
CA ALA A 153 -28.20 -6.15 8.45
C ALA A 153 -27.54 -4.80 8.78
N VAL A 154 -28.14 -3.70 8.33
CA VAL A 154 -27.65 -2.34 8.59
C VAL A 154 -27.85 -1.94 10.06
N GLU A 155 -29.00 -2.27 10.65
CA GLU A 155 -29.26 -2.04 12.08
C GLU A 155 -28.28 -2.83 12.98
N GLY A 156 -27.95 -4.07 12.60
CA GLY A 156 -26.95 -4.88 13.31
C GLY A 156 -25.51 -4.37 13.19
N ALA A 157 -25.18 -3.66 12.10
CA ALA A 157 -23.85 -3.08 11.89
C ALA A 157 -23.66 -1.74 12.62
N GLY A 158 -24.74 -1.05 12.99
CA GLY A 158 -24.70 0.27 13.66
C GLY A 158 -24.54 0.23 15.19
N GLY A 159 -24.59 -0.95 15.82
CA GLY A 159 -24.52 -1.11 17.28
C GLY A 159 -23.14 -1.43 17.86
N GLY A 160 -22.07 -1.30 17.06
CA GLY A 160 -20.71 -1.67 17.44
C GLY A 160 -19.74 -0.50 17.40
N TYR A 161 -20.02 0.56 18.18
CA TYR A 161 -19.03 1.55 18.61
C TYR A 161 -19.37 2.03 20.02
#